data_AF-A0A920UT82-F1
#
_entry.id   AF-A0A920UT82-F1
#
_cell.length_a   1.000
_cell.length_b   1.000
_cell.length_c   1.000
_cell.angle_alpha   90.00
_cell.angle_beta   90.00
_cell.angle_gamma   90.00
#
_symmetry.space_group_name_H-M   'P 1'
#
loop_
_entity.id
_entity.type
_entity.pdbx_description
1 polymer ?
#
loop_
_entity_poly.entity_id
_entity_poly.type
_entity_poly.pdbx_seq_one_letter_code
_entity_poly.pdbx_strand_id
1 'polypeptide(L)'
;METREPFGNIRENVITLITPVLDVDGRARQVDWYRSNIAGHTNYYDRPPSGVPFWGHYTRHDNNRDGISITQPITLNYNNGVYEYKPTVSLDLHESVPLLYVAGGTGPYNEGVSPITIGEWQLLANYEISRLSGLGLEGVWTWGFYTGWYPGYMLWVTNNHNGMGRFYETFGNGSAETMERDLSNSTYAGDPVIDRTWYRAAPPPKKLTWSMRNNTNFMQSGVIASLEMVAQNKNMFLSNYYQKGVEALLKSEEEAPYAFLIPQEQSDPNSANYLVGALHRHAIEMQRSNTTRTFGDVEVKAGDILINLNQPYGPLAKTLLERQDFPSDVEVPPYDDVSWTFGYIYGVDLVPIDDPNIWVHASRRFREGKIFIPETEVPAEGSIWVVSNRAQREFGPTRFALGNSKY
;
A
#
# COMPACT_ATOMS: atom_id res chain seq x y z
N MET A 1 -16.72 14.72 28.00
CA MET A 1 -15.79 14.83 26.87
C MET A 1 -14.47 15.36 27.42
N GLU A 2 -13.33 14.75 27.09
CA GLU A 2 -12.01 15.30 27.44
C GLU A 2 -11.79 16.61 26.68
N THR A 3 -11.33 17.65 27.37
CA THR A 3 -11.19 19.03 26.85
C THR A 3 -9.81 19.62 27.09
N ARG A 4 -8.91 18.93 27.82
CA ARG A 4 -7.54 19.39 28.00
C ARG A 4 -6.78 19.35 26.67
N GLU A 5 -5.82 20.25 26.51
CA GLU A 5 -4.89 20.18 25.39
C GLU A 5 -4.02 18.90 25.45
N PRO A 6 -3.71 18.26 24.32
CA PRO A 6 -4.06 18.66 22.95
C PRO A 6 -5.44 18.18 22.46
N PHE A 7 -6.21 17.46 23.29
CA PHE A 7 -7.44 16.77 22.85
C PHE A 7 -8.57 17.72 22.45
N GLY A 8 -8.70 18.87 23.12
CA GLY A 8 -9.66 19.92 22.74
C GLY A 8 -9.41 20.39 21.30
N ASN A 9 -8.20 20.92 21.06
CA ASN A 9 -7.77 21.36 19.73
C ASN A 9 -7.88 20.27 18.65
N ILE A 10 -7.51 19.01 18.94
CA ILE A 10 -7.65 17.91 17.98
C ILE A 10 -9.11 17.74 17.54
N ARG A 11 -10.05 17.70 18.50
CA ARG A 11 -11.46 17.41 18.20
C ARG A 11 -12.18 18.57 17.50
N GLU A 12 -11.70 19.80 17.67
CA GLU A 12 -12.23 20.97 16.98
C GLU A 12 -11.73 21.07 15.52
N ASN A 13 -10.58 20.43 15.20
CA ASN A 13 -9.85 20.71 13.96
C ASN A 13 -9.56 19.49 13.09
N VAL A 14 -9.75 18.26 13.59
CA VAL A 14 -9.43 17.02 12.88
C VAL A 14 -10.58 16.03 12.99
N ILE A 15 -11.06 15.55 11.84
CA ILE A 15 -11.94 14.38 11.77
C ILE A 15 -11.06 13.14 11.89
N THR A 16 -11.23 12.37 12.97
CA THR A 16 -10.43 11.16 13.22
C THR A 16 -11.26 9.92 12.96
N LEU A 17 -10.80 9.07 12.04
CA LEU A 17 -11.36 7.75 11.77
C LEU A 17 -10.43 6.69 12.36
N ILE A 18 -11.00 5.71 13.08
CA ILE A 18 -10.23 4.65 13.75
C ILE A 18 -10.80 3.30 13.36
N THR A 19 -9.97 2.45 12.77
CA THR A 19 -10.27 1.03 12.56
C THR A 19 -9.51 0.22 13.60
N PRO A 20 -10.16 -0.21 14.70
CA PRO A 20 -9.46 -0.82 15.84
C PRO A 20 -8.92 -2.23 15.53
N VAL A 21 -9.61 -2.98 14.66
CA VAL A 21 -9.19 -4.30 14.19
C VAL A 21 -9.54 -4.35 12.70
N LEU A 22 -8.50 -4.42 11.87
CA LEU A 22 -8.68 -4.44 10.42
C LEU A 22 -8.93 -5.87 9.92
N ASP A 23 -8.02 -6.80 10.20
CA ASP A 23 -8.18 -8.24 9.93
C ASP A 23 -8.85 -8.95 11.11
N VAL A 24 -10.18 -8.95 11.10
CA VAL A 24 -11.00 -9.57 12.15
C VAL A 24 -10.90 -11.09 12.16
N ASP A 25 -10.78 -11.72 11.00
CA ASP A 25 -10.68 -13.18 10.85
C ASP A 25 -9.33 -13.66 11.38
N GLY A 26 -8.25 -13.03 10.92
CA GLY A 26 -6.89 -13.30 11.40
C GLY A 26 -6.74 -13.04 12.88
N ARG A 27 -7.32 -11.94 13.40
CA ARG A 27 -7.28 -11.63 14.83
C ARG A 27 -7.99 -12.70 15.66
N ALA A 28 -9.16 -13.17 15.24
CA ALA A 28 -9.89 -14.22 15.95
C ALA A 28 -9.06 -15.51 16.06
N ARG A 29 -8.45 -15.94 14.94
CA ARG A 29 -7.56 -17.12 14.90
C ARG A 29 -6.36 -16.95 15.82
N GLN A 30 -5.73 -15.78 15.82
CA GLN A 30 -4.60 -15.49 16.68
C GLN A 30 -4.96 -15.55 18.18
N VAL A 31 -6.17 -15.11 18.55
CA VAL A 31 -6.65 -15.19 19.94
C VAL A 31 -6.84 -16.65 20.37
N ASP A 32 -7.44 -17.49 19.54
CA ASP A 32 -7.62 -18.92 19.84
C ASP A 32 -6.28 -19.65 19.96
N TRP A 33 -5.36 -19.35 19.04
CA TRP A 33 -4.00 -19.91 19.06
C TRP A 33 -3.23 -19.50 20.31
N TYR A 34 -3.32 -18.22 20.69
CA TYR A 34 -2.71 -17.72 21.92
C TYR A 34 -3.22 -18.48 23.13
N ARG A 35 -4.55 -18.59 23.30
CA ARG A 35 -5.16 -19.27 24.46
C ARG A 35 -4.78 -20.73 24.55
N SER A 36 -4.64 -21.41 23.41
CA SER A 36 -4.41 -22.86 23.37
C SER A 36 -2.93 -23.23 23.47
N ASN A 37 -2.02 -22.38 22.98
CA ASN A 37 -0.61 -22.74 22.81
C ASN A 37 0.36 -21.78 23.50
N ILE A 38 0.08 -20.48 23.55
CA ILE A 38 1.07 -19.47 23.95
C ILE A 38 0.87 -19.01 25.39
N ALA A 39 -0.37 -18.94 25.87
CA ALA A 39 -0.69 -18.47 27.22
C ALA A 39 0.13 -19.22 28.28
N GLY A 40 0.70 -18.48 29.23
CA GLY A 40 1.60 -19.00 30.26
C GLY A 40 3.08 -19.14 29.85
N HIS A 41 3.43 -18.93 28.58
CA HIS A 41 4.83 -18.92 28.13
C HIS A 41 5.39 -17.50 28.17
N THR A 42 6.20 -17.20 29.18
CA THR A 42 6.75 -15.85 29.45
C THR A 42 8.21 -15.67 29.02
N ASN A 43 8.84 -16.71 28.47
CA ASN A 43 10.16 -16.59 27.84
C ASN A 43 9.97 -16.33 26.33
N TYR A 44 10.33 -15.13 25.87
CA TYR A 44 10.22 -14.80 24.44
C TYR A 44 11.07 -15.71 23.54
N TYR A 45 12.21 -16.17 24.05
CA TYR A 45 13.18 -16.99 23.30
C TYR A 45 12.90 -18.50 23.42
N ASP A 46 11.94 -18.90 24.25
CA ASP A 46 11.54 -20.29 24.46
C ASP A 46 10.02 -20.37 24.63
N ARG A 47 9.31 -20.31 23.50
CA ARG A 47 7.85 -20.38 23.44
C ARG A 47 7.39 -21.02 22.13
N PRO A 48 6.13 -21.50 22.07
CA PRO A 48 5.54 -22.00 20.83
C PRO A 48 5.50 -20.93 19.73
N PRO A 49 5.38 -21.33 18.45
CA PRO A 49 5.29 -20.42 17.32
C PRO A 49 4.22 -19.34 17.53
N SER A 50 4.55 -18.09 17.26
CA SER A 50 3.62 -16.97 17.48
C SER A 50 2.54 -16.87 16.42
N GLY A 51 2.78 -17.38 15.21
CA GLY A 51 1.82 -17.33 14.11
C GLY A 51 0.92 -18.56 14.07
N VAL A 52 -0.36 -18.34 13.75
CA VAL A 52 -1.28 -19.46 13.50
C VAL A 52 -0.90 -20.19 12.21
N PRO A 53 -1.11 -21.52 12.12
CA PRO A 53 -0.82 -22.26 10.89
C PRO A 53 -1.61 -21.79 9.67
N PHE A 54 -2.83 -21.27 9.87
CA PHE A 54 -3.70 -20.77 8.81
C PHE A 54 -4.77 -19.81 9.37
N TRP A 55 -5.06 -18.71 8.65
CA TRP A 55 -5.96 -17.66 9.15
C TRP A 55 -7.01 -17.12 8.16
N GLY A 56 -6.98 -17.48 6.87
CA GLY A 56 -7.99 -17.05 5.90
C GLY A 56 -9.07 -18.09 5.68
N HIS A 57 -10.30 -17.71 5.33
CA HIS A 57 -11.34 -18.72 5.05
C HIS A 57 -11.10 -19.48 3.73
N TYR A 58 -10.52 -18.81 2.72
CA TYR A 58 -10.30 -19.36 1.37
C TYR A 58 -8.88 -19.18 0.81
N THR A 59 -8.13 -18.19 1.31
CA THR A 59 -6.78 -17.85 0.84
C THR A 59 -5.90 -17.46 2.02
N ARG A 60 -4.67 -17.99 2.07
CA ARG A 60 -3.62 -17.37 2.88
C ARG A 60 -3.19 -16.11 2.12
N HIS A 61 -3.26 -14.95 2.75
CA HIS A 61 -2.91 -13.67 2.14
C HIS A 61 -2.16 -12.80 3.15
N ASP A 62 -1.38 -11.88 2.62
CA ASP A 62 -0.87 -10.72 3.35
C ASP A 62 -1.67 -9.51 2.87
N ASN A 63 -2.55 -8.98 3.74
CA ASN A 63 -3.37 -7.82 3.39
C ASN A 63 -2.51 -6.57 3.14
N ASN A 64 -1.31 -6.50 3.71
CA ASN A 64 -0.37 -5.41 3.52
C ASN A 64 0.53 -5.60 2.28
N ARG A 65 0.20 -6.55 1.39
CA ARG A 65 0.79 -6.70 0.05
C ARG A 65 -0.24 -6.79 -1.08
N ASP A 66 -1.53 -6.79 -0.75
CA ASP A 66 -2.63 -6.91 -1.72
C ASP A 66 -2.98 -5.58 -2.42
N GLY A 67 -2.32 -4.47 -2.05
CA GLY A 67 -2.72 -3.11 -2.44
C GLY A 67 -2.66 -2.82 -3.93
N ILE A 68 -1.80 -3.48 -4.72
CA ILE A 68 -1.77 -3.28 -6.19
C ILE A 68 -2.89 -4.03 -6.90
N SER A 69 -3.23 -5.26 -6.51
CA SER A 69 -4.23 -6.06 -7.23
C SER A 69 -5.63 -5.92 -6.62
N ILE A 70 -5.73 -5.54 -5.35
CA ILE A 70 -6.97 -5.35 -4.58
C ILE A 70 -7.87 -6.58 -4.76
N THR A 71 -7.37 -7.74 -4.34
CA THR A 71 -8.04 -9.03 -4.56
C THR A 71 -8.90 -9.45 -3.38
N GLN A 72 -8.54 -9.00 -2.18
CA GLN A 72 -9.25 -9.38 -0.96
C GLN A 72 -10.40 -8.41 -0.65
N PRO A 73 -11.56 -8.89 -0.15
CA PRO A 73 -12.67 -8.03 0.28
C PRO A 73 -12.27 -7.00 1.34
N ILE A 74 -11.34 -7.36 2.23
CA ILE A 74 -10.80 -6.46 3.27
C ILE A 74 -10.08 -5.25 2.66
N THR A 75 -9.19 -5.48 1.68
CA THR A 75 -8.46 -4.44 0.95
C THR A 75 -9.43 -3.55 0.18
N LEU A 76 -10.40 -4.15 -0.52
CA LEU A 76 -11.43 -3.40 -1.24
C LEU A 76 -12.25 -2.51 -0.30
N ASN A 77 -12.66 -3.03 0.87
CA ASN A 77 -13.41 -2.27 1.86
C ASN A 77 -12.60 -1.10 2.43
N TYR A 78 -11.32 -1.32 2.73
CA TYR A 78 -10.43 -0.26 3.19
C TYR A 78 -10.28 0.85 2.14
N ASN A 79 -10.00 0.47 0.88
CA ASN A 79 -9.86 1.43 -0.22
C ASN A 79 -11.13 2.23 -0.47
N ASN A 80 -12.31 1.60 -0.40
CA ASN A 80 -13.59 2.31 -0.53
C ASN A 80 -13.76 3.40 0.55
N GLY A 81 -13.34 3.12 1.79
CA GLY A 81 -13.32 4.13 2.86
C GLY A 81 -12.38 5.30 2.54
N VAL A 82 -11.21 5.02 1.97
CA VAL A 82 -10.27 6.07 1.53
C VAL A 82 -10.86 6.90 0.40
N TYR A 83 -11.57 6.30 -0.55
CA TYR A 83 -12.22 7.02 -1.65
C TYR A 83 -13.40 7.87 -1.19
N GLU A 84 -14.15 7.41 -0.18
CA GLU A 84 -15.27 8.14 0.41
C GLU A 84 -14.80 9.32 1.25
N TYR A 85 -13.87 9.09 2.18
CA TYR A 85 -13.47 10.10 3.17
C TYR A 85 -12.28 10.96 2.73
N LYS A 86 -11.48 10.51 1.76
CA LYS A 86 -10.32 11.21 1.20
C LYS A 86 -9.38 11.77 2.28
N PRO A 87 -8.84 10.90 3.15
CA PRO A 87 -8.00 11.32 4.26
C PRO A 87 -6.76 12.06 3.75
N THR A 88 -6.45 13.22 4.35
CA THR A 88 -5.19 13.95 4.08
C THR A 88 -3.99 13.23 4.67
N VAL A 89 -4.19 12.60 5.83
CA VAL A 89 -3.18 11.83 6.56
C VAL A 89 -3.78 10.48 6.97
N SER A 90 -3.00 9.41 6.81
CA SER A 90 -3.33 8.08 7.32
C SER A 90 -2.13 7.47 8.04
N LEU A 91 -2.40 6.69 9.08
CA LEU A 91 -1.37 6.07 9.91
C LEU A 91 -1.73 4.60 10.16
N ASP A 92 -0.81 3.71 9.81
CA ASP A 92 -0.94 2.27 10.02
C ASP A 92 -0.04 1.79 11.18
N LEU A 93 -0.52 0.85 11.98
CA LEU A 93 0.10 0.48 13.26
C LEU A 93 0.53 -1.00 13.23
N HIS A 94 1.85 -1.23 13.24
CA HIS A 94 2.45 -2.56 13.11
C HIS A 94 3.35 -2.95 14.29
N GLU A 95 3.77 -4.21 14.29
CA GLU A 95 4.59 -4.82 15.33
C GLU A 95 5.71 -5.72 14.75
N SER A 96 6.91 -5.18 14.54
CA SER A 96 8.08 -5.97 14.10
C SER A 96 9.44 -5.56 14.69
N VAL A 97 9.60 -4.37 15.29
CA VAL A 97 10.92 -3.83 15.68
C VAL A 97 10.95 -3.23 17.10
N PRO A 98 12.13 -3.04 17.71
CA PRO A 98 12.21 -2.53 19.08
C PRO A 98 11.58 -1.15 19.30
N LEU A 99 10.82 -1.09 20.41
CA LEU A 99 10.17 0.10 20.97
C LEU A 99 9.24 0.80 19.98
N LEU A 100 9.59 1.95 19.40
CA LEU A 100 8.74 2.65 18.42
C LEU A 100 9.57 3.21 17.27
N TYR A 101 9.48 2.55 16.13
CA TYR A 101 9.90 3.12 14.86
C TYR A 101 8.78 3.94 14.24
N VAL A 102 9.15 5.11 13.71
CA VAL A 102 8.29 6.02 12.98
C VAL A 102 8.78 6.14 11.55
N ALA A 103 7.95 5.71 10.59
CA ALA A 103 8.34 5.71 9.18
C ALA A 103 8.54 7.14 8.64
N GLY A 104 9.80 7.47 8.31
CA GLY A 104 10.19 8.65 7.54
C GLY A 104 10.63 8.32 6.10
N GLY A 105 11.07 7.08 5.86
CA GLY A 105 11.60 6.62 4.57
C GLY A 105 13.11 6.86 4.42
N THR A 106 13.81 5.93 3.76
CA THR A 106 15.27 5.99 3.49
C THR A 106 15.60 6.23 2.02
N GLY A 107 14.62 6.05 1.12
CA GLY A 107 14.86 5.94 -0.31
C GLY A 107 15.54 4.62 -0.71
N PRO A 108 15.65 4.32 -2.03
CA PRO A 108 15.07 5.05 -3.14
C PRO A 108 13.53 5.14 -3.03
N TYR A 109 12.99 6.31 -3.32
CA TYR A 109 11.55 6.55 -3.27
C TYR A 109 10.93 6.25 -4.63
N ASN A 110 9.69 5.77 -4.61
CA ASN A 110 8.90 5.64 -5.82
C ASN A 110 8.75 7.00 -6.52
N GLU A 111 9.03 7.07 -7.82
CA GLU A 111 8.99 8.32 -8.60
C GLU A 111 7.58 8.92 -8.76
N GLY A 112 6.54 8.09 -8.55
CA GLY A 112 5.14 8.52 -8.50
C GLY A 112 4.75 9.21 -7.19
N VAL A 113 5.56 9.11 -6.13
CA VAL A 113 5.28 9.78 -4.86
C VAL A 113 5.72 11.25 -4.94
N SER A 114 4.80 12.17 -4.62
CA SER A 114 5.13 13.60 -4.60
C SER A 114 6.24 13.91 -3.58
N PRO A 115 7.23 14.76 -3.93
CA PRO A 115 8.22 15.27 -2.97
C PRO A 115 7.57 15.93 -1.74
N ILE A 116 6.37 16.50 -1.87
CA ILE A 116 5.60 17.03 -0.74
C ILE A 116 5.28 15.91 0.26
N THR A 117 4.82 14.75 -0.20
CA THR A 117 4.53 13.59 0.65
C THR A 117 5.79 13.08 1.37
N ILE A 118 6.93 13.02 0.67
CA ILE A 118 8.20 12.61 1.26
C ILE A 118 8.62 13.59 2.37
N GLY A 119 8.49 14.90 2.12
CA GLY A 119 8.74 15.92 3.14
C GLY A 119 7.78 15.82 4.33
N GLU A 120 6.50 15.53 4.09
CA GLU A 120 5.49 15.34 5.14
C GLU A 120 5.76 14.12 6.03
N TRP A 121 6.27 13.01 5.46
CA TRP A 121 6.72 11.85 6.24
C TRP A 121 7.80 12.23 7.25
N GLN A 122 8.83 12.95 6.80
CA GLN A 122 9.92 13.41 7.66
C GLN A 122 9.45 14.44 8.68
N LEU A 123 8.57 15.36 8.29
CA LEU A 123 8.01 16.38 9.18
C LEU A 123 7.29 15.76 10.38
N LEU A 124 6.35 14.83 10.13
CA LEU A 124 5.63 14.16 11.22
C LEU A 124 6.55 13.26 12.04
N ALA A 125 7.45 12.52 11.38
CA ALA A 125 8.38 11.64 12.08
C ALA A 125 9.24 12.40 13.10
N ASN A 126 9.83 13.52 12.68
CA ASN A 126 10.67 14.33 13.56
C ASN A 126 9.85 15.04 14.65
N TYR A 127 8.62 15.49 14.35
CA TYR A 127 7.73 16.05 15.36
C TYR A 127 7.43 15.02 16.46
N GLU A 128 7.09 13.79 16.09
CA GLU A 128 6.74 12.73 17.04
C GLU A 128 7.93 12.29 17.87
N ILE A 129 9.10 12.11 17.25
CA ILE A 129 10.33 11.78 17.98
C ILE A 129 10.61 12.87 19.01
N SER A 130 10.55 14.14 18.61
CA SER A 130 10.76 15.28 19.52
C SER A 130 9.72 15.30 20.65
N ARG A 131 8.44 15.13 20.30
CA ARG A 131 7.33 15.18 21.26
C ARG A 131 7.40 14.06 22.29
N LEU A 132 7.63 12.82 21.84
CA LEU A 132 7.71 11.65 22.71
C LEU A 132 9.00 11.64 23.53
N SER A 133 10.12 12.10 22.97
CA SER A 133 11.36 12.29 23.75
C SER A 133 11.15 13.32 24.86
N GLY A 134 10.40 14.40 24.60
CA GLY A 134 10.01 15.39 25.61
C GLY A 134 9.09 14.84 26.71
N LEU A 135 8.40 13.72 26.45
CA LEU A 135 7.65 12.95 27.45
C LEU A 135 8.51 11.91 28.20
N GLY A 136 9.80 11.81 27.87
CA GLY A 136 10.73 10.86 28.47
C GLY A 136 10.65 9.44 27.90
N LEU A 137 10.04 9.25 26.72
CA LEU A 137 10.01 7.95 26.06
C LEU A 137 11.34 7.71 25.33
N GLU A 138 12.05 6.66 25.74
CA GLU A 138 13.25 6.16 25.08
C GLU A 138 12.90 5.21 23.92
N GLY A 139 13.83 5.02 22.99
CA GLY A 139 13.74 4.14 21.83
C GLY A 139 12.63 4.50 20.84
N VAL A 140 12.31 5.78 20.71
CA VAL A 140 11.52 6.31 19.58
C VAL A 140 12.50 6.75 18.49
N TRP A 141 12.33 6.28 17.25
CA TRP A 141 13.34 6.45 16.20
C TRP A 141 12.77 6.43 14.77
N THR A 142 13.54 6.90 13.80
CA THR A 142 13.21 6.91 12.35
C THR A 142 14.40 6.40 11.53
N TRP A 143 14.42 6.59 10.20
CA TRP A 143 15.51 6.20 9.28
C TRP A 143 15.95 4.74 9.49
N GLY A 144 15.03 3.82 9.21
CA GLY A 144 15.22 2.39 9.48
C GLY A 144 15.50 1.62 8.20
N PHE A 145 14.44 1.01 7.69
CA PHE A 145 14.51 0.05 6.58
C PHE A 145 13.51 0.37 5.47
N TYR A 146 12.50 1.19 5.75
CA TYR A 146 11.45 1.51 4.79
C TYR A 146 11.99 2.44 3.73
N THR A 147 12.01 2.01 2.47
CA THR A 147 12.50 2.83 1.35
C THR A 147 11.45 3.78 0.82
N GLY A 148 10.17 3.37 0.83
CA GLY A 148 9.09 4.10 0.16
C GLY A 148 9.00 3.82 -1.35
N TRP A 149 9.37 2.61 -1.78
CA TRP A 149 9.36 2.19 -3.19
C TRP A 149 8.10 1.43 -3.62
N TYR A 150 7.74 0.35 -2.92
CA TYR A 150 6.61 -0.49 -3.30
C TYR A 150 5.25 0.21 -3.07
N PRO A 151 4.36 0.31 -4.08
CA PRO A 151 3.10 1.05 -3.97
C PRO A 151 1.92 0.19 -3.47
N GLY A 152 2.16 -1.08 -3.13
CA GLY A 152 1.12 -2.07 -2.86
C GLY A 152 0.87 -2.39 -1.40
N TYR A 153 1.40 -1.60 -0.47
CA TYR A 153 0.99 -1.70 0.93
C TYR A 153 -0.47 -1.27 1.10
N MET A 154 -1.14 -1.78 2.13
CA MET A 154 -2.56 -1.50 2.32
C MET A 154 -2.84 0.00 2.54
N LEU A 155 -2.03 0.65 3.37
CA LEU A 155 -2.11 2.09 3.62
C LEU A 155 -1.77 2.95 2.38
N TRP A 156 -1.02 2.39 1.42
CA TRP A 156 -0.50 3.16 0.31
C TRP A 156 -1.58 3.68 -0.64
N VAL A 157 -2.81 3.16 -0.57
CA VAL A 157 -3.95 3.82 -1.22
C VAL A 157 -4.02 5.32 -0.87
N THR A 158 -3.70 5.72 0.37
CA THR A 158 -3.64 7.14 0.75
C THR A 158 -2.53 7.89 0.02
N ASN A 159 -1.31 7.33 -0.05
CA ASN A 159 -0.19 7.93 -0.80
C ASN A 159 -0.50 8.04 -2.30
N ASN A 160 -1.09 6.98 -2.86
CA ASN A 160 -1.45 6.85 -4.26
C ASN A 160 -2.60 7.78 -4.68
N HIS A 161 -3.31 8.37 -3.72
CA HIS A 161 -4.48 9.24 -3.93
C HIS A 161 -4.28 10.63 -3.30
N ASN A 162 -3.06 11.18 -3.44
CA ASN A 162 -2.66 12.54 -3.03
C ASN A 162 -2.66 12.82 -1.52
N GLY A 163 -3.02 11.85 -0.69
CA GLY A 163 -2.84 11.90 0.75
C GLY A 163 -1.40 11.62 1.17
N MET A 164 -1.18 11.50 2.47
CA MET A 164 0.08 11.02 3.04
C MET A 164 -0.22 9.88 4.02
N GLY A 165 0.28 8.70 3.69
CA GLY A 165 0.21 7.49 4.49
C GLY A 165 1.59 7.10 5.00
N ARG A 166 1.70 6.80 6.30
CA ARG A 166 2.92 6.29 6.96
C ARG A 166 2.56 5.30 8.06
N PHE A 167 3.55 4.68 8.69
CA PHE A 167 3.28 3.64 9.69
C PHE A 167 4.21 3.72 10.89
N TYR A 168 3.78 3.07 11.97
CA TYR A 168 4.60 2.76 13.14
C TYR A 168 4.92 1.29 13.20
N GLU A 169 6.06 0.98 13.80
CA GLU A 169 6.40 -0.39 14.19
C GLU A 169 6.82 -0.40 15.66
N THR A 170 6.23 -1.32 16.42
CA THR A 170 6.67 -1.64 17.78
C THR A 170 7.09 -3.09 17.88
N PHE A 171 7.42 -3.61 19.06
CA PHE A 171 7.89 -5.00 19.14
C PHE A 171 6.82 -5.97 18.66
N GLY A 172 7.20 -6.88 17.77
CA GLY A 172 6.46 -8.10 17.47
C GLY A 172 6.29 -8.94 18.74
N ASN A 173 5.17 -8.76 19.43
CA ASN A 173 4.95 -9.45 20.70
C ASN A 173 4.54 -10.89 20.48
N GLY A 174 3.69 -11.17 19.49
CA GLY A 174 3.23 -12.54 19.17
C GLY A 174 2.60 -13.28 20.36
N SER A 175 2.28 -12.55 21.43
CA SER A 175 1.76 -13.02 22.72
C SER A 175 1.23 -11.80 23.48
N ALA A 176 0.26 -12.02 24.38
CA ALA A 176 -0.19 -10.99 25.33
C ALA A 176 0.62 -10.97 26.63
N GLU A 177 1.55 -11.91 26.81
CA GLU A 177 2.38 -12.03 28.01
C GLU A 177 3.38 -10.87 28.15
N THR A 178 3.78 -10.60 29.39
CA THR A 178 4.88 -9.69 29.71
C THR A 178 6.17 -10.48 29.76
N MET A 179 7.18 -10.05 28.99
CA MET A 179 8.41 -10.81 28.76
C MET A 179 9.64 -9.87 28.86
N GLU A 180 10.79 -10.42 29.27
CA GLU A 180 12.06 -9.71 29.11
C GLU A 180 12.46 -9.67 27.62
N ARG A 181 12.95 -8.52 27.18
CA ARG A 181 13.56 -8.31 25.86
C ARG A 181 15.04 -8.00 26.05
N ASP A 182 15.90 -8.74 25.36
CA ASP A 182 17.34 -8.47 25.27
C ASP A 182 17.67 -7.88 23.90
N LEU A 183 18.13 -6.63 23.92
CA LEU A 183 18.50 -5.84 22.74
C LEU A 183 20.00 -5.78 22.51
N SER A 184 20.81 -6.49 23.31
CA SER A 184 22.28 -6.41 23.26
C SER A 184 22.88 -6.71 21.88
N ASN A 185 22.19 -7.54 21.08
CA ASN A 185 22.60 -7.94 19.73
C ASN A 185 21.63 -7.45 18.64
N SER A 186 20.75 -6.50 18.95
CA SER A 186 19.78 -5.98 17.98
C SER A 186 20.38 -4.79 17.22
N THR A 187 20.29 -4.82 15.90
CA THR A 187 20.83 -3.80 14.99
C THR A 187 19.76 -3.38 13.98
N TYR A 188 19.65 -2.07 13.73
CA TYR A 188 18.78 -1.51 12.69
C TYR A 188 19.43 -0.30 12.04
N ALA A 189 19.26 -0.20 10.72
CA ALA A 189 19.94 0.79 9.87
C ALA A 189 21.46 0.78 10.06
N GLY A 190 22.05 -0.43 10.13
CA GLY A 190 23.49 -0.63 10.28
C GLY A 190 24.03 -0.53 11.71
N ASP A 191 23.32 0.15 12.62
CA ASP A 191 23.82 0.43 13.97
C ASP A 191 23.11 -0.38 15.08
N PRO A 192 23.79 -0.68 16.21
CA PRO A 192 23.15 -1.24 17.40
C PRO A 192 22.00 -0.38 17.91
N VAL A 193 20.89 -1.00 18.31
CA VAL A 193 19.71 -0.25 18.77
C VAL A 193 19.94 0.52 20.06
N ILE A 194 20.91 0.09 20.86
CA ILE A 194 21.27 0.67 22.15
C ILE A 194 22.22 1.88 22.02
N ASP A 195 22.68 2.18 20.81
CA ASP A 195 23.57 3.30 20.55
C ASP A 195 22.79 4.55 20.17
N ARG A 196 23.32 5.71 20.59
CA ARG A 196 22.76 7.01 20.22
C ARG A 196 23.17 7.36 18.81
N THR A 197 22.18 7.61 17.95
CA THR A 197 22.36 8.10 16.58
C THR A 197 21.53 9.37 16.35
N TRP A 198 21.68 10.00 15.18
CA TRP A 198 20.86 11.17 14.83
C TRP A 198 19.38 10.82 14.66
N TYR A 199 19.08 9.58 14.23
CA TYR A 199 17.73 9.05 14.03
C TYR A 199 17.18 8.27 15.23
N ARG A 200 18.00 8.08 16.27
CA ARG A 200 17.68 7.47 17.57
C ARG A 200 18.43 8.21 18.69
N ALA A 201 17.95 9.40 19.03
CA ALA A 201 18.64 10.29 19.97
C ALA A 201 18.59 9.81 21.44
N ALA A 202 17.55 9.06 21.81
CA ALA A 202 17.36 8.47 23.14
C ALA A 202 17.27 6.94 22.99
N PRO A 203 18.40 6.20 22.93
CA PRO A 203 18.35 4.75 22.78
C PRO A 203 17.76 4.06 24.02
N PRO A 204 17.14 2.87 23.86
CA PRO A 204 16.63 2.08 24.98
C PRO A 204 17.76 1.43 25.80
N PRO A 205 17.46 0.94 27.02
CA PRO A 205 18.37 0.08 27.75
C PRO A 205 18.58 -1.27 27.03
N LYS A 206 19.69 -1.94 27.35
CA LYS A 206 20.05 -3.26 26.78
C LYS A 206 19.02 -4.34 27.06
N LYS A 207 18.38 -4.30 28.24
CA LYS A 207 17.32 -5.21 28.63
C LYS A 207 16.15 -4.43 29.19
N LEU A 208 14.94 -4.89 28.89
CA LEU A 208 13.71 -4.29 29.39
C LEU A 208 12.58 -5.31 29.50
N THR A 209 11.72 -5.11 30.48
CA THR A 209 10.45 -5.83 30.57
C THR A 209 9.44 -5.17 29.64
N TRP A 210 8.81 -5.96 28.77
CA TRP A 210 7.90 -5.46 27.75
C TRP A 210 6.64 -6.30 27.66
N SER A 211 5.51 -5.63 27.43
CA SER A 211 4.18 -6.24 27.29
C SER A 211 3.45 -5.69 26.07
N MET A 212 2.36 -6.34 25.66
CA MET A 212 1.46 -5.79 24.64
C MET A 212 0.92 -4.39 25.02
N ARG A 213 0.77 -4.10 26.31
CA ARG A 213 0.35 -2.77 26.78
C ARG A 213 1.39 -1.69 26.47
N ASN A 214 2.68 -2.04 26.46
CA ASN A 214 3.73 -1.10 26.09
C ASN A 214 3.63 -0.70 24.61
N ASN A 215 3.39 -1.65 23.69
CA ASN A 215 3.12 -1.36 22.27
C ASN A 215 1.97 -0.34 22.14
N THR A 216 0.83 -0.62 22.80
CA THR A 216 -0.33 0.27 22.77
C THR A 216 0.00 1.66 23.31
N ASN A 217 0.69 1.77 24.44
CA ASN A 217 1.02 3.07 25.04
C ASN A 217 1.98 3.88 24.15
N PHE A 218 2.99 3.25 23.56
CA PHE A 218 3.93 3.91 22.65
C PHE A 218 3.20 4.41 21.40
N MET A 219 2.46 3.53 20.70
CA MET A 219 1.74 3.91 19.49
C MET A 219 0.64 4.94 19.78
N GLN A 220 -0.10 4.81 20.88
CA GLN A 220 -1.10 5.80 21.28
C GLN A 220 -0.47 7.18 21.50
N SER A 221 0.68 7.24 22.17
CA SER A 221 1.41 8.49 22.40
C SER A 221 1.83 9.11 21.07
N GLY A 222 2.36 8.30 20.15
CA GLY A 222 2.71 8.71 18.79
C GLY A 222 1.50 9.24 18.02
N VAL A 223 0.38 8.51 17.99
CA VAL A 223 -0.86 8.88 17.31
C VAL A 223 -1.38 10.23 17.82
N ILE A 224 -1.38 10.44 19.14
CA ILE A 224 -1.82 11.71 19.73
C ILE A 224 -0.90 12.86 19.28
N ALA A 225 0.42 12.64 19.26
CA ALA A 225 1.38 13.64 18.75
C ALA A 225 1.15 13.94 17.25
N SER A 226 0.86 12.93 16.42
CA SER A 226 0.50 13.15 15.02
C SER A 226 -0.73 14.03 14.88
N LEU A 227 -1.79 13.69 15.62
CA LEU A 227 -3.05 14.42 15.59
C LEU A 227 -2.88 15.85 16.12
N GLU A 228 -2.07 16.06 17.16
CA GLU A 228 -1.70 17.38 17.67
C GLU A 228 -1.05 18.24 16.57
N MET A 229 -0.04 17.70 15.87
CA MET A 229 0.65 18.40 14.78
C MET A 229 -0.29 18.73 13.62
N VAL A 230 -1.14 17.79 13.21
CA VAL A 230 -2.11 17.99 12.14
C VAL A 230 -3.16 19.03 12.54
N ALA A 231 -3.67 18.99 13.78
CA ALA A 231 -4.64 19.96 14.28
C ALA A 231 -4.07 21.38 14.30
N GLN A 232 -2.82 21.54 14.74
CA GLN A 232 -2.11 22.82 14.77
C GLN A 232 -1.79 23.35 13.36
N ASN A 233 -1.59 22.48 12.38
CA ASN A 233 -1.14 22.83 11.02
C ASN A 233 -2.14 22.42 9.92
N LYS A 234 -3.44 22.35 10.24
CA LYS A 234 -4.49 21.81 9.35
C LYS A 234 -4.51 22.43 7.95
N ASN A 235 -4.28 23.74 7.86
CA ASN A 235 -4.27 24.45 6.58
C ASN A 235 -3.09 24.04 5.70
N MET A 236 -1.93 23.73 6.28
CA MET A 236 -0.77 23.23 5.55
C MET A 236 -1.07 21.86 4.95
N PHE A 237 -1.57 20.90 5.73
CA PHE A 237 -1.91 19.56 5.23
C PHE A 237 -3.01 19.58 4.16
N LEU A 238 -4.02 20.45 4.31
CA LEU A 238 -5.06 20.64 3.28
C LEU A 238 -4.49 21.28 2.01
N SER A 239 -3.65 22.30 2.14
CA SER A 239 -2.99 22.94 1.00
C SER A 239 -2.06 21.97 0.27
N ASN A 240 -1.30 21.16 1.00
CA ASN A 240 -0.42 20.15 0.44
C ASN A 240 -1.20 19.06 -0.29
N TYR A 241 -2.31 18.57 0.28
CA TYR A 241 -3.20 17.61 -0.39
C TYR A 241 -3.71 18.16 -1.72
N TYR A 242 -4.17 19.42 -1.74
CA TYR A 242 -4.60 20.10 -2.96
C TYR A 242 -3.46 20.25 -3.97
N GLN A 243 -2.30 20.74 -3.52
CA GLN A 243 -1.13 20.97 -4.35
C GLN A 243 -0.63 19.69 -5.02
N LYS A 244 -0.59 18.58 -4.28
CA LYS A 244 -0.25 17.25 -4.83
C LYS A 244 -1.18 16.83 -5.96
N GLY A 245 -2.48 17.11 -5.83
CA GLY A 245 -3.45 16.86 -6.90
C GLY A 245 -3.24 17.76 -8.13
N VAL A 246 -2.85 19.03 -7.94
CA VAL A 246 -2.50 19.94 -9.04
C VAL A 246 -1.23 19.45 -9.75
N GLU A 247 -0.19 19.08 -8.99
CA GLU A 247 1.06 18.52 -9.52
C GLU A 247 0.81 17.21 -10.29
N ALA A 248 -0.07 16.34 -9.80
CA ALA A 248 -0.41 15.10 -10.50
C ALA A 248 -0.98 15.36 -11.90
N LEU A 249 -1.79 16.43 -12.07
CA LEU A 249 -2.31 16.83 -13.37
C LEU A 249 -1.21 17.42 -14.25
N LEU A 250 -0.42 18.36 -13.72
CA LEU A 250 0.59 19.10 -14.47
C LEU A 250 1.81 18.24 -14.86
N LYS A 251 2.26 17.33 -13.98
CA LYS A 251 3.44 16.48 -14.24
C LYS A 251 3.27 15.66 -15.52
N SER A 252 2.05 15.22 -15.80
CA SER A 252 1.75 14.50 -17.04
C SER A 252 1.87 15.35 -18.31
N GLU A 253 1.90 16.68 -18.19
CA GLU A 253 2.10 17.61 -19.31
C GLU A 253 3.58 17.90 -19.58
N GLU A 254 4.44 17.66 -18.60
CA GLU A 254 5.87 17.98 -18.67
C GLU A 254 6.66 16.89 -19.41
N GLU A 255 6.31 15.62 -19.21
CA GLU A 255 7.06 14.49 -19.75
C GLU A 255 6.17 13.35 -20.27
N ALA A 256 6.61 12.74 -21.37
CA ALA A 256 6.03 11.51 -21.88
C ALA A 256 6.26 10.32 -20.91
N PRO A 257 5.43 9.27 -20.96
CA PRO A 257 4.25 9.13 -21.83
C PRO A 257 3.07 10.00 -21.38
N TYR A 258 2.26 10.47 -22.33
CA TYR A 258 1.05 11.28 -22.05
C TYR A 258 -0.20 10.42 -21.81
N ALA A 259 -0.19 9.19 -22.31
CA ALA A 259 -1.23 8.19 -22.10
C ALA A 259 -0.67 6.77 -22.26
N PHE A 260 -1.42 5.78 -21.77
CA PHE A 260 -1.22 4.38 -22.12
C PHE A 260 -2.42 3.87 -22.93
N LEU A 261 -2.14 3.02 -23.93
CA LEU A 261 -3.14 2.31 -24.73
C LEU A 261 -3.17 0.84 -24.33
N ILE A 262 -4.37 0.31 -24.09
CA ILE A 262 -4.64 -1.13 -24.05
C ILE A 262 -5.44 -1.47 -25.31
N PRO A 263 -4.81 -2.10 -26.32
CA PRO A 263 -5.50 -2.55 -27.52
C PRO A 263 -6.61 -3.56 -27.20
N GLN A 264 -7.67 -3.59 -28.02
CA GLN A 264 -8.69 -4.66 -27.95
C GLN A 264 -8.15 -6.03 -28.38
N GLU A 265 -7.18 -6.02 -29.29
CA GLU A 265 -6.52 -7.23 -29.77
C GLU A 265 -5.46 -7.62 -28.75
N GLN A 266 -5.81 -8.57 -27.87
CA GLN A 266 -4.97 -9.08 -26.79
C GLN A 266 -4.81 -10.58 -26.92
N SER A 267 -3.63 -11.09 -26.55
CA SER A 267 -3.37 -12.53 -26.54
C SER A 267 -4.18 -13.29 -25.49
N ASP A 268 -4.56 -12.61 -24.40
CA ASP A 268 -5.45 -13.08 -23.34
C ASP A 268 -6.50 -11.99 -22.96
N PRO A 269 -7.70 -12.03 -23.55
CA PRO A 269 -8.79 -11.11 -23.22
C PRO A 269 -9.21 -11.09 -21.75
N ASN A 270 -9.13 -12.22 -21.05
CA ASN A 270 -9.56 -12.31 -19.64
C ASN A 270 -8.55 -11.60 -18.74
N SER A 271 -7.25 -11.76 -19.01
CA SER A 271 -6.21 -11.02 -18.31
C SER A 271 -6.28 -9.51 -18.59
N ALA A 272 -6.60 -9.10 -19.83
CA ALA A 272 -6.87 -7.69 -20.15
C ALA A 272 -8.07 -7.13 -19.37
N ASN A 273 -9.17 -7.87 -19.30
CA ASN A 273 -10.33 -7.51 -18.47
C ASN A 273 -9.98 -7.43 -16.98
N TYR A 274 -9.13 -8.34 -16.49
CA TYR A 274 -8.68 -8.33 -15.10
C TYR A 274 -7.85 -7.08 -14.78
N LEU A 275 -6.91 -6.70 -15.66
CA LEU A 275 -6.10 -5.49 -15.54
C LEU A 275 -6.98 -4.25 -15.56
N VAL A 276 -7.90 -4.11 -16.53
CA VAL A 276 -8.88 -3.00 -16.58
C VAL A 276 -9.70 -2.94 -15.29
N GLY A 277 -10.13 -4.10 -14.79
CA GLY A 277 -10.81 -4.20 -13.51
C GLY A 277 -9.96 -3.76 -12.32
N ALA A 278 -8.65 -3.99 -12.33
CA ALA A 278 -7.72 -3.55 -11.29
C ALA A 278 -7.55 -2.02 -11.33
N LEU A 279 -7.37 -1.42 -12.50
CA LEU A 279 -7.31 0.04 -12.66
C LEU A 279 -8.60 0.71 -12.18
N HIS A 280 -9.76 0.12 -12.47
CA HIS A 280 -11.03 0.59 -11.90
C HIS A 280 -11.08 0.52 -10.36
N ARG A 281 -10.54 -0.53 -9.74
CA ARG A 281 -10.45 -0.64 -8.27
C ARG A 281 -9.54 0.43 -7.67
N HIS A 282 -8.57 0.94 -8.43
CA HIS A 282 -7.71 2.09 -8.10
C HIS A 282 -8.33 3.44 -8.45
N ALA A 283 -9.60 3.48 -8.87
CA ALA A 283 -10.26 4.70 -9.32
C ALA A 283 -9.53 5.45 -10.46
N ILE A 284 -8.69 4.76 -11.24
CA ILE A 284 -8.01 5.31 -12.41
C ILE A 284 -9.04 5.51 -13.53
N GLU A 285 -9.09 6.72 -14.06
CA GLU A 285 -9.98 7.09 -15.15
C GLU A 285 -9.47 6.50 -16.47
N MET A 286 -10.40 5.89 -17.20
CA MET A 286 -10.15 5.27 -18.49
C MET A 286 -11.16 5.76 -19.52
N GLN A 287 -10.75 5.78 -20.77
CA GLN A 287 -11.57 6.19 -21.91
C GLN A 287 -11.58 5.10 -22.96
N ARG A 288 -12.69 4.97 -23.69
CA ARG A 288 -12.80 4.09 -24.85
C ARG A 288 -12.74 4.94 -26.12
N SER A 289 -11.84 4.58 -27.03
CA SER A 289 -11.67 5.27 -28.30
C SER A 289 -12.92 5.11 -29.18
N ASN A 290 -13.40 6.21 -29.77
CA ASN A 290 -14.54 6.18 -30.71
C ASN A 290 -14.11 6.11 -32.18
N THR A 291 -12.85 6.43 -32.48
CA THR A 291 -12.34 6.59 -33.84
C THR A 291 -10.94 6.04 -33.96
N THR A 292 -10.54 5.65 -35.18
CA THR A 292 -9.15 5.26 -35.44
C THR A 292 -8.31 6.49 -35.79
N ARG A 293 -7.19 6.69 -35.10
CA ARG A 293 -6.24 7.78 -35.37
C ARG A 293 -4.83 7.38 -34.94
N THR A 294 -3.84 7.87 -35.65
CA THR A 294 -2.42 7.67 -35.33
C THR A 294 -1.85 8.85 -34.53
N PHE A 295 -1.03 8.54 -33.54
CA PHE A 295 -0.34 9.45 -32.62
C PHE A 295 1.13 9.04 -32.54
N GLY A 296 2.02 9.80 -33.18
CA GLY A 296 3.39 9.33 -33.45
C GLY A 296 3.39 8.01 -34.23
N ASP A 297 3.97 6.96 -33.64
CA ASP A 297 4.03 5.61 -34.20
C ASP A 297 2.90 4.68 -33.72
N VAL A 298 1.99 5.18 -32.87
CA VAL A 298 0.92 4.38 -32.25
C VAL A 298 -0.41 4.62 -32.99
N GLU A 299 -0.99 3.56 -33.55
CA GLU A 299 -2.38 3.58 -34.04
C GLU A 299 -3.35 3.25 -32.90
N VAL A 300 -4.18 4.21 -32.53
CA VAL A 300 -5.29 4.01 -31.60
C VAL A 300 -6.52 3.67 -32.42
N LYS A 301 -7.05 2.44 -32.29
CA LYS A 301 -8.23 1.99 -33.03
C LYS A 301 -9.52 2.35 -32.29
N ALA A 302 -10.63 2.43 -33.02
CA ALA A 302 -11.93 2.52 -32.38
C ALA A 302 -12.17 1.28 -31.50
N GLY A 303 -12.57 1.49 -30.25
CA GLY A 303 -12.83 0.43 -29.27
C GLY A 303 -11.72 0.20 -28.25
N ASP A 304 -10.48 0.63 -28.51
CA ASP A 304 -9.35 0.50 -27.58
C ASP A 304 -9.55 1.32 -26.30
N ILE A 305 -8.82 0.96 -25.23
CA ILE A 305 -8.83 1.70 -23.96
C ILE A 305 -7.62 2.62 -23.87
N LEU A 306 -7.88 3.87 -23.52
CA LEU A 306 -6.90 4.91 -23.24
C LEU A 306 -6.90 5.25 -21.75
N ILE A 307 -5.71 5.35 -21.17
CA ILE A 307 -5.45 5.87 -19.83
C ILE A 307 -4.64 7.14 -19.99
N ASN A 308 -5.30 8.29 -20.07
CA ASN A 308 -4.62 9.58 -20.13
C ASN A 308 -3.99 9.88 -18.77
N LEU A 309 -2.75 10.37 -18.74
CA LEU A 309 -2.07 10.64 -17.47
C LEU A 309 -2.41 12.01 -16.87
N ASN A 310 -3.11 12.89 -17.60
CA ASN A 310 -3.61 14.18 -17.10
C ASN A 310 -4.88 14.05 -16.25
N GLN A 311 -4.78 13.22 -15.21
CA GLN A 311 -5.83 12.96 -14.23
C GLN A 311 -5.25 12.96 -12.81
N PRO A 312 -6.08 13.12 -11.75
CA PRO A 312 -5.58 13.23 -10.38
C PRO A 312 -4.76 12.04 -9.88
N TYR A 313 -4.90 10.86 -10.50
CA TYR A 313 -4.16 9.63 -10.20
C TYR A 313 -3.23 9.21 -11.35
N GLY A 314 -2.86 10.14 -12.22
CA GLY A 314 -1.89 9.95 -13.30
C GLY A 314 -0.56 9.37 -12.81
N PRO A 315 0.04 9.89 -11.73
CA PRO A 315 1.26 9.31 -11.15
C PRO A 315 1.09 7.85 -10.72
N LEU A 316 -0.06 7.47 -10.14
CA LEU A 316 -0.37 6.08 -9.80
C LEU A 316 -0.51 5.22 -11.06
N ALA A 317 -1.24 5.70 -12.07
CA ALA A 317 -1.39 4.98 -13.34
C ALA A 317 -0.02 4.73 -14.00
N LYS A 318 0.83 5.75 -14.08
CA LYS A 318 2.22 5.62 -14.54
C LYS A 318 3.00 4.59 -13.71
N THR A 319 2.92 4.68 -12.38
CA THR A 319 3.56 3.74 -11.44
C THR A 319 3.13 2.28 -11.65
N LEU A 320 1.88 2.01 -12.02
CA LEU A 320 1.40 0.64 -12.22
C LEU A 320 1.69 0.11 -13.64
N LEU A 321 1.70 0.99 -14.64
CA LEU A 321 1.74 0.64 -16.06
C LEU A 321 3.13 0.72 -16.67
N GLU A 322 3.98 1.61 -16.17
CA GLU A 322 5.35 1.78 -16.65
C GLU A 322 6.27 0.64 -16.17
N ARG A 323 7.34 0.40 -16.94
CA ARG A 323 8.36 -0.56 -16.54
C ARG A 323 9.06 -0.05 -15.29
N GLN A 324 9.04 -0.84 -14.22
CA GLN A 324 9.78 -0.50 -13.00
C GLN A 324 11.28 -0.68 -13.23
N ASP A 325 12.06 0.32 -12.80
CA ASP A 325 13.53 0.34 -12.92
C ASP A 325 14.13 0.70 -11.55
N PHE A 326 14.23 -0.29 -10.67
CA PHE A 326 14.83 -0.09 -9.35
C PHE A 326 16.35 0.04 -9.48
N PRO A 327 16.99 1.08 -8.90
CA PRO A 327 18.43 1.27 -9.02
C PRO A 327 19.21 0.10 -8.40
N SER A 328 20.22 -0.39 -9.11
CA SER A 328 21.03 -1.54 -8.69
C SER A 328 22.11 -1.21 -7.66
N ASP A 329 22.50 0.07 -7.57
CA ASP A 329 23.48 0.58 -6.60
C ASP A 329 22.78 1.52 -5.62
N VAL A 330 22.40 0.98 -4.47
CA VAL A 330 21.65 1.69 -3.43
C VAL A 330 22.33 1.50 -2.08
N GLU A 331 22.40 2.58 -1.30
CA GLU A 331 22.94 2.55 0.05
C GLU A 331 22.08 1.67 0.98
N VAL A 332 20.76 1.79 0.85
CA VAL A 332 19.79 1.00 1.61
C VAL A 332 19.11 0.01 0.66
N PRO A 333 19.15 -1.31 0.95
CA PRO A 333 18.50 -2.31 0.11
C PRO A 333 16.99 -2.07 0.06
N PRO A 334 16.30 -2.54 -0.99
CA PRO A 334 14.85 -2.45 -1.06
C PRO A 334 14.24 -3.11 0.15
N TYR A 335 13.24 -2.45 0.74
CA TYR A 335 12.46 -3.03 1.81
C TYR A 335 11.63 -4.24 1.34
N ASP A 336 11.28 -4.28 0.05
CA ASP A 336 10.21 -5.12 -0.49
C ASP A 336 10.34 -5.35 -2.00
N ASP A 337 9.24 -5.76 -2.64
CA ASP A 337 9.13 -5.86 -4.10
C ASP A 337 9.68 -4.63 -4.82
N VAL A 338 10.52 -4.87 -5.81
CA VAL A 338 11.16 -3.84 -6.65
C VAL A 338 10.54 -3.72 -8.03
N SER A 339 9.63 -4.64 -8.40
CA SER A 339 9.01 -4.67 -9.73
C SER A 339 7.57 -5.20 -9.68
N TRP A 340 6.64 -4.49 -10.32
CA TRP A 340 5.21 -4.86 -10.37
C TRP A 340 4.49 -4.45 -11.67
N THR A 341 5.20 -4.19 -12.76
CA THR A 341 4.62 -3.66 -14.01
C THR A 341 3.43 -4.50 -14.50
N PHE A 342 2.24 -3.90 -14.52
CA PHE A 342 0.98 -4.62 -14.75
C PHE A 342 0.91 -5.32 -16.11
N GLY A 343 1.41 -4.69 -17.17
CA GLY A 343 1.46 -5.32 -18.50
C GLY A 343 2.23 -6.64 -18.48
N TYR A 344 3.34 -6.69 -17.75
CA TYR A 344 4.15 -7.91 -17.64
C TYR A 344 3.54 -8.93 -16.68
N ILE A 345 3.00 -8.49 -15.53
CA ILE A 345 2.37 -9.39 -14.55
C ILE A 345 1.14 -10.09 -15.15
N TYR A 346 0.32 -9.34 -15.89
CA TYR A 346 -0.92 -9.87 -16.44
C TYR A 346 -0.79 -10.36 -17.88
N GLY A 347 0.38 -10.20 -18.53
CA GLY A 347 0.56 -10.59 -19.93
C GLY A 347 -0.34 -9.80 -20.89
N VAL A 348 -0.51 -8.50 -20.63
CA VAL A 348 -1.37 -7.60 -21.40
C VAL A 348 -0.51 -6.63 -22.17
N ASP A 349 -0.77 -6.52 -23.47
CA ASP A 349 -0.12 -5.55 -24.34
C ASP A 349 -0.55 -4.13 -23.94
N LEU A 350 0.45 -3.32 -23.59
CA LEU A 350 0.32 -1.94 -23.14
C LEU A 350 1.30 -1.09 -23.93
N VAL A 351 0.80 -0.04 -24.56
CA VAL A 351 1.59 0.82 -25.44
C VAL A 351 1.61 2.25 -24.88
N PRO A 352 2.77 2.79 -24.46
CA PRO A 352 2.88 4.20 -24.11
C PRO A 352 2.66 5.09 -25.34
N ILE A 353 2.02 6.24 -25.15
CA ILE A 353 1.81 7.24 -26.20
C ILE A 353 2.54 8.52 -25.80
N ASP A 354 3.54 8.88 -26.60
CA ASP A 354 4.42 10.03 -26.38
C ASP A 354 4.00 11.26 -27.20
N ASP A 355 2.81 11.24 -27.81
CA ASP A 355 2.22 12.37 -28.53
C ASP A 355 1.13 13.05 -27.68
N PRO A 356 1.30 14.33 -27.29
CA PRO A 356 0.36 15.03 -26.42
C PRO A 356 -1.00 15.31 -27.07
N ASN A 357 -1.12 15.17 -28.40
CA ASN A 357 -2.41 15.31 -29.09
C ASN A 357 -3.41 14.20 -28.72
N ILE A 358 -2.98 13.15 -28.01
CA ILE A 358 -3.85 12.07 -27.55
C ILE A 358 -5.01 12.58 -26.66
N TRP A 359 -4.82 13.68 -25.93
CA TRP A 359 -5.86 14.19 -25.02
C TRP A 359 -7.06 14.82 -25.71
N VAL A 360 -6.91 15.24 -26.97
CA VAL A 360 -8.03 15.73 -27.80
C VAL A 360 -8.63 14.62 -28.66
N HIS A 361 -8.18 13.37 -28.50
CA HIS A 361 -8.73 12.24 -29.21
C HIS A 361 -10.21 12.04 -28.90
N ALA A 362 -11.00 11.71 -29.92
CA ALA A 362 -12.42 11.47 -29.76
C ALA A 362 -12.63 10.14 -29.02
N SER A 363 -12.88 10.22 -27.72
CA SER A 363 -13.11 9.09 -26.82
C SER A 363 -14.36 9.31 -25.96
N ARG A 364 -14.82 8.26 -25.29
CA ARG A 364 -15.88 8.34 -24.27
C ARG A 364 -15.38 7.78 -22.96
N ARG A 365 -15.87 8.27 -21.82
CA ARG A 365 -15.51 7.69 -20.51
C ARG A 365 -15.90 6.21 -20.47
N PHE A 366 -14.96 5.35 -20.08
CA PHE A 366 -15.21 3.93 -19.89
C PHE A 366 -15.69 3.71 -18.46
N ARG A 367 -16.98 3.41 -18.29
CA ARG A 367 -17.62 3.11 -17.00
C ARG A 367 -18.28 1.72 -16.98
N GLU A 368 -18.04 0.94 -18.04
CA GLU A 368 -18.72 -0.33 -18.33
C GLU A 368 -18.26 -1.46 -17.38
N GLY A 369 -17.44 -1.15 -16.37
CA GLY A 369 -16.98 -2.08 -15.34
C GLY A 369 -15.75 -2.85 -15.80
N LYS A 370 -15.64 -4.12 -15.41
CA LYS A 370 -14.44 -4.94 -15.66
C LYS A 370 -14.40 -5.55 -17.06
N ILE A 371 -15.49 -5.49 -17.82
CA ILE A 371 -15.62 -6.17 -19.12
C ILE A 371 -15.28 -5.15 -20.22
N PHE A 372 -14.03 -5.18 -20.66
CA PHE A 372 -13.53 -4.39 -21.78
C PHE A 372 -13.65 -5.16 -23.10
N ILE A 373 -13.15 -6.39 -23.13
CA ILE A 373 -13.27 -7.32 -24.25
C ILE A 373 -14.37 -8.33 -23.90
N PRO A 374 -15.33 -8.61 -24.79
CA PRO A 374 -16.35 -9.62 -24.55
C PRO A 374 -15.73 -10.97 -24.16
N GLU A 375 -16.26 -11.58 -23.10
CA GLU A 375 -15.85 -12.93 -22.71
C GLU A 375 -16.27 -13.95 -23.78
N THR A 376 -15.48 -15.00 -23.94
CA THR A 376 -15.81 -16.07 -24.88
C THR A 376 -16.96 -16.90 -24.32
N GLU A 377 -18.03 -17.07 -25.11
CA GLU A 377 -19.08 -18.03 -24.76
C GLU A 377 -18.52 -19.45 -24.81
N VAL A 378 -18.76 -20.23 -23.75
CA VAL A 378 -18.34 -21.62 -23.70
C VAL A 378 -19.30 -22.46 -24.58
N PRO A 379 -18.79 -23.23 -25.56
CA PRO A 379 -19.59 -24.17 -26.35
C PRO A 379 -20.43 -25.16 -25.49
N ALA A 380 -21.52 -25.67 -26.05
CA ALA A 380 -22.49 -26.52 -25.33
C ALA A 380 -21.95 -27.91 -24.90
N GLU A 381 -22.68 -28.57 -23.99
CA GLU A 381 -22.38 -29.89 -23.42
C GLU A 381 -22.10 -30.98 -24.48
N GLY A 382 -21.20 -31.92 -24.15
CA GLY A 382 -20.84 -33.06 -25.01
C GLY A 382 -19.51 -32.93 -25.75
N SER A 383 -18.77 -31.84 -25.54
CA SER A 383 -17.50 -31.56 -26.21
C SER A 383 -16.28 -32.02 -25.39
N ILE A 384 -15.24 -32.52 -26.06
CA ILE A 384 -13.89 -32.67 -25.47
C ILE A 384 -13.19 -31.32 -25.53
N TRP A 385 -12.72 -30.85 -24.37
CA TRP A 385 -12.07 -29.55 -24.24
C TRP A 385 -10.55 -29.71 -24.30
N VAL A 386 -9.91 -29.05 -25.27
CA VAL A 386 -8.46 -28.86 -25.26
C VAL A 386 -8.19 -27.46 -24.73
N VAL A 387 -7.73 -27.38 -23.48
CA VAL A 387 -7.37 -26.11 -22.85
C VAL A 387 -5.87 -25.93 -22.99
N SER A 388 -5.44 -24.97 -23.82
CA SER A 388 -4.02 -24.63 -23.91
C SER A 388 -3.56 -24.03 -22.60
N ASN A 389 -2.57 -24.62 -21.94
CA ASN A 389 -1.96 -24.03 -20.75
C ASN A 389 -0.92 -22.98 -21.16
N ARG A 390 -1.28 -21.70 -21.00
CA ARG A 390 -0.36 -20.55 -21.19
C ARG A 390 0.05 -19.90 -19.87
N ALA A 391 -0.05 -20.65 -18.77
CA ALA A 391 0.07 -20.14 -17.40
C ALA A 391 -0.98 -19.07 -17.03
N GLN A 392 -2.14 -19.07 -17.70
CA GLN A 392 -3.26 -18.19 -17.35
C GLN A 392 -3.78 -18.47 -15.92
N ARG A 393 -4.18 -17.39 -15.24
CA ARG A 393 -4.57 -17.37 -13.82
C ARG A 393 -5.70 -18.34 -13.50
N GLU A 394 -6.65 -18.49 -14.42
CA GLU A 394 -7.88 -19.26 -14.26
C GLU A 394 -7.64 -20.76 -14.33
N PHE A 395 -6.48 -21.20 -14.84
CA PHE A 395 -6.22 -22.63 -15.02
C PHE A 395 -6.27 -23.39 -13.68
N GLY A 396 -5.70 -22.83 -12.61
CA GLY A 396 -5.78 -23.42 -11.27
C GLY A 396 -7.23 -23.64 -10.80
N PRO A 397 -8.04 -22.57 -10.67
CA PRO A 397 -9.46 -22.67 -10.35
C PRO A 397 -10.24 -23.62 -11.27
N THR A 398 -9.99 -23.60 -12.59
CA THR A 398 -10.61 -24.52 -13.54
C THR A 398 -10.30 -25.97 -13.20
N ARG A 399 -9.04 -26.32 -12.89
CA ARG A 399 -8.67 -27.69 -12.49
C ARG A 399 -9.39 -28.13 -11.22
N PHE A 400 -9.55 -27.23 -10.23
CA PHE A 400 -10.31 -27.53 -9.01
C PHE A 400 -11.80 -27.71 -9.28
N ALA A 401 -12.39 -26.83 -10.11
CA ALA A 401 -13.81 -26.89 -10.46
C ALA A 401 -14.17 -28.15 -11.26
N LEU A 402 -13.26 -28.60 -12.13
CA LEU A 402 -13.40 -29.87 -12.87
C LEU A 402 -13.17 -31.10 -11.98
N GLY A 403 -12.70 -30.95 -10.74
CA GLY A 403 -12.49 -32.04 -9.79
C GLY A 403 -11.55 -33.14 -10.30
N ASN A 404 -11.83 -34.40 -9.93
CA ASN A 404 -11.07 -35.59 -10.36
C ASN A 404 -11.40 -36.04 -11.79
N SER A 405 -11.86 -35.14 -12.67
CA SER A 405 -12.03 -35.45 -14.09
C SER A 405 -10.68 -35.96 -14.62
N LYS A 406 -10.63 -37.24 -14.98
CA LYS A 406 -9.41 -37.90 -15.44
C LYS A 406 -8.93 -37.21 -16.71
N TYR A 407 -7.77 -36.57 -16.62
CA TYR A 407 -7.02 -36.05 -17.77
C TYR A 407 -6.55 -37.19 -18.67
#